data_AF-A0A1W9WYD7-F1
#
_entry.id   AF-A0A1W9WYD7-F1
#
_cell.length_a   1.000
_cell.length_b   1.000
_cell.length_c   1.000
_cell.angle_alpha   90.00
_cell.angle_beta   90.00
_cell.angle_gamma   90.00
#
_symmetry.space_group_name_H-M   'P 1'
#
loop_
_entity.id
_entity.type
_entity.pdbx_description
1 polymer ?
#
loop_
_entity_poly.entity_id
_entity_poly.type
_entity_poly.pdbx_seq_one_letter_code
_entity_poly.pdbx_strand_id
1 'polypeptide(L)' 'MGTLGFLLKSKKQNLIPEIRPLIEKILQAGIYIHQNIVQGILREAGE' A
#
# COMPACT_ATOMS: atom_id res chain seq x y z
N MET A 1 -13.06 -1.97 -2.75
CA MET A 1 -11.77 -2.64 -2.51
C MET A 1 -10.88 -2.41 -3.72
N GLY A 2 -9.91 -1.50 -3.64
CA GLY A 2 -8.93 -1.27 -4.71
C GLY A 2 -7.59 -1.96 -4.42
N THR A 3 -6.63 -1.84 -5.32
CA THR A 3 -5.30 -2.49 -5.24
C THR A 3 -4.57 -2.20 -3.93
N LEU A 4 -4.63 -0.96 -3.42
CA LEU A 4 -4.01 -0.57 -2.15
C LEU A 4 -4.72 -1.18 -0.92
N GLY A 5 -6.05 -1.26 -0.94
CA GLY A 5 -6.81 -1.86 0.14
C GLY A 5 -6.56 -3.37 0.25
N PHE A 6 -6.31 -4.02 -0.89
CA PHE A 6 -5.86 -5.42 -0.92
C PHE A 6 -4.48 -5.57 -0.27
N LEU A 7 -3.50 -4.74 -0.66
CA LEU A 7 -2.16 -4.76 -0.06
C LEU A 7 -2.20 -4.52 1.46
N LEU A 8 -3.00 -3.56 1.91
CA LEU A 8 -3.15 -3.27 3.33
C LEU A 8 -3.72 -4.47 4.10
N LYS A 9 -4.73 -5.13 3.52
CA LYS A 9 -5.30 -6.36 4.10
C LYS A 9 -4.24 -7.47 4.17
N SER A 10 -3.44 -7.66 3.12
CA SER A 10 -2.36 -8.64 3.11
C SER A 10 -1.31 -8.38 4.19
N LYS A 11 -0.91 -7.11 4.40
CA LYS A 11 0.01 -6.73 5.48
C LYS A 11 -0.59 -7.00 6.86
N LYS A 12 -1.85 -6.62 7.09
CA LYS A 12 -2.57 -6.90 8.35
C LYS A 12 -2.73 -8.40 8.63
N GLN A 13 -2.76 -9.23 7.58
CA GLN A 13 -2.80 -10.68 7.67
C GLN A 13 -1.41 -11.34 7.76
N ASN A 14 -0.32 -10.56 7.87
CA ASN A 14 1.07 -11.02 7.87
C ASN A 14 1.44 -11.85 6.61
N LEU A 15 0.74 -11.67 5.49
CA LEU A 15 1.02 -12.35 4.22
C LEU A 15 2.19 -11.71 3.48
N ILE A 16 2.46 -10.43 3.75
CA ILE A 16 3.59 -9.69 3.19
C ILE A 16 4.36 -9.01 4.33
N PRO A 17 5.70 -9.01 4.27
CA PRO A 17 6.53 -8.42 5.31
C PRO A 17 6.45 -6.89 5.31
N GLU A 18 6.33 -6.26 4.13
CA GLU A 18 6.29 -4.81 3.98
C GLU A 18 5.33 -4.37 2.87
N ILE A 19 4.64 -3.24 3.07
CA ILE A 19 3.68 -2.71 2.09
C ILE A 19 4.28 -1.61 1.22
N ARG A 20 5.18 -0.79 1.78
CA ARG A 20 5.85 0.32 1.08
C ARG A 20 6.46 -0.05 -0.29
N PRO A 21 7.31 -1.08 -0.42
CA PRO A 21 7.92 -1.41 -1.73
C PRO A 21 6.90 -1.85 -2.78
N LEU A 22 5.75 -2.39 -2.36
CA LEU A 22 4.68 -2.78 -3.28
C LEU A 22 3.89 -1.57 -3.77
N ILE A 23 3.67 -0.58 -2.90
CA ILE A 23 3.07 0.70 -3.29
C ILE A 23 3.98 1.44 -4.27
N GLU A 24 5.29 1.48 -4.03
CA GLU A 24 6.25 2.13 -4.93
C GLU A 24 6.25 1.49 -6.32
N LYS A 25 6.19 0.16 -6.42
CA LYS A 25 6.05 -0.53 -7.71
C LYS A 25 4.77 -0.14 -8.45
N ILE A 26 3.65 0.03 -7.74
CA ILE A 26 2.37 0.46 -8.32
C ILE A 26 2.50 1.89 -8.86
N LEU A 27 3.11 2.80 -8.10
CA LEU A 27 3.35 4.18 -8.53
C LEU A 27 4.27 4.24 -9.75
N GLN A 28 5.35 3.45 -9.76
CA GLN A 28 6.28 3.35 -10.89
C GLN A 28 5.65 2.73 -12.14
N ALA A 29 4.65 1.87 -11.99
CA ALA A 29 3.88 1.31 -13.10
C ALA A 29 2.94 2.34 -13.78
N GLY A 30 2.97 3.60 -13.35
CA GLY A 30 2.16 4.68 -13.92
C GLY A 30 0.79 4.85 -13.27
N ILE A 31 0.51 4.13 -12.18
CA ILE A 31 -0.73 4.29 -11.42
C ILE A 31 -0.57 5.50 -10.50
N TYR A 32 -1.34 6.55 -10.76
CA TYR A 32 -1.32 7.75 -9.95
C TYR A 32 -2.24 7.60 -8.74
N ILE A 33 -1.68 7.64 -7.54
CA ILE A 33 -2.42 7.67 -6.28
C ILE A 33 -2.09 8.95 -5.55
N HIS A 34 -3.11 9.63 -5.04
CA HIS A 34 -2.94 10.83 -4.23
C HIS A 34 -2.08 10.52 -2.99
N GLN A 35 -1.05 11.33 -2.72
CA GLN A 35 -0.11 11.06 -1.63
C GLN A 35 -0.78 10.90 -0.26
N ASN A 36 -1.84 11.66 0.02
CA ASN A 36 -2.62 11.52 1.26
C ASN A 36 -3.18 10.10 1.47
N ILE A 37 -3.59 9.42 0.38
CA ILE A 37 -4.07 8.03 0.44
C ILE A 37 -2.89 7.11 0.77
N VAL A 38 -1.75 7.29 0.10
CA VAL A 38 -0.54 6.48 0.34
C VAL A 38 -0.09 6.61 1.80
N GLN A 39 -0.01 7.83 2.32
CA GLN A 39 0.35 8.11 3.70
C GLN A 39 -0.65 7.51 4.69
N GLY A 40 -1.96 7.56 4.39
CA GLY A 40 -2.98 6.92 5.21
C GLY A 40 -2.82 5.40 5.27
N ILE A 41 -2.56 4.75 4.12
CA ILE A 41 -2.33 3.30 4.03
C ILE A 41 -1.07 2.90 4.81
N LEU A 42 0.04 3.62 4.63
CA LEU A 42 1.30 3.35 5.33
C LEU A 42 1.12 3.48 6.84
N ARG A 43 0.48 4.56 7.31
CA ARG A 43 0.16 4.75 8.72
C ARG A 43 -0.70 3.61 9.28
N GLU A 44 -1.73 3.16 8.55
CA GLU A 44 -2.54 2.01 8.96
C GLU A 44 -1.79 0.69 8.98
N ALA A 45 -0.74 0.56 8.17
CA ALA A 45 0.14 -0.59 8.10
C ALA A 45 1.26 -0.58 9.15
N GLY A 46 1.46 0.56 9.83
CA GLY A 46 2.58 0.76 10.76
C GLY A 46 3.92 1.07 10.07
N GLU A 47 3.88 1.60 8.84
CA GLU A 47 5.05 1.96 8.00
C GLU A 47 5.08 3.45 7.59
#